data_AF-A0A6P3Z8Z3-F1
#
_entry.id   AF-A0A6P3Z8Z3-F1
#
_cell.length_a   1.000
_cell.length_b   1.000
_cell.length_c   1.000
_cell.angle_alpha   90.00
_cell.angle_beta   90.00
_cell.angle_gamma   90.00
#
_symmetry.space_group_name_H-M   'P 1'
#
loop_
_entity.id
_entity.type
_entity.pdbx_description
1 polymer ?
#
loop_
_entity_poly.entity_id
_entity_poly.type
_entity_poly.pdbx_seq_one_letter_code
_entity_poly.pdbx_strand_id
1 'polypeptide(L)'
;MTRLKTLKEQYLFACKCPRCIKVGQYDDIQESATLEGYKCKNNGCDGFLLRDSDDKGFICQQCGLSRSKEEIKKIASEIKSLSDKALMSEASHHSQEAISAYKTIENLQRKLYHHYSISLMQTREKLLKMLMELEDWNEALYYCRLTIPVYQRLYPGFHPLLGLQYYTCGKLEWLLGDTENAVKSLTNAVDVLRLTHGTNTSFMKDLLLKLDEARAEASYKLSSQDE
;
A
#
# COMPACT_ATOMS: atom_id res chain seq x y z
N MET A 1 -12.18 -5.28 10.29
CA MET A 1 -12.45 -6.67 10.75
C MET A 1 -11.12 -7.40 10.77
N THR A 2 -10.73 -8.08 11.85
CA THR A 2 -9.38 -8.69 11.98
C THR A 2 -9.38 -10.15 11.50
N ARG A 3 -8.23 -10.65 11.00
CA ARG A 3 -8.07 -12.04 10.51
C ARG A 3 -8.57 -13.06 11.53
N LEU A 4 -8.22 -12.91 12.80
CA LEU A 4 -8.62 -13.84 13.87
C LEU A 4 -10.13 -13.86 14.09
N LYS A 5 -10.79 -12.69 14.01
CA LYS A 5 -12.24 -12.59 14.11
C LYS A 5 -12.91 -13.32 12.95
N THR A 6 -12.45 -13.10 11.72
CA THR A 6 -12.95 -13.79 10.52
C THR A 6 -12.78 -15.31 10.60
N LEU A 7 -11.59 -15.79 11.01
CA LEU A 7 -11.34 -17.23 11.15
C LEU A 7 -12.23 -17.90 12.20
N LYS A 8 -12.48 -17.21 13.32
CA LYS A 8 -13.36 -17.72 14.37
C LYS A 8 -14.84 -17.70 13.97
N GLU A 9 -15.31 -16.62 13.35
CA GLU A 9 -16.72 -16.43 13.03
C GLU A 9 -17.17 -17.24 11.80
N GLN A 10 -16.33 -17.29 10.76
CA GLN A 10 -16.70 -17.94 9.49
C GLN A 10 -16.23 -19.39 9.40
N TYR A 11 -15.07 -19.70 10.00
CA TYR A 11 -14.43 -21.01 9.87
C TYR A 11 -14.33 -21.77 11.20
N LEU A 12 -14.85 -21.20 12.29
CA LEU A 12 -15.01 -21.84 13.61
C LEU A 12 -13.72 -22.38 14.23
N PHE A 13 -12.56 -21.80 13.91
CA PHE A 13 -11.29 -22.19 14.53
C PHE A 13 -10.41 -21.01 14.96
N ALA A 14 -9.51 -21.28 15.91
CA ALA A 14 -8.48 -20.34 16.34
C ALA A 14 -7.13 -20.68 15.70
N CYS A 15 -6.56 -19.73 14.96
CA CYS A 15 -5.27 -19.93 14.30
C CYS A 15 -4.11 -19.91 15.31
N LYS A 16 -3.19 -20.88 15.18
CA LYS A 16 -1.97 -21.02 15.98
C LYS A 16 -0.69 -20.91 15.15
N CYS A 17 -0.72 -20.19 14.03
CA CYS A 17 0.47 -20.02 13.19
C CYS A 17 1.54 -19.16 13.91
N PRO A 18 2.80 -19.13 13.41
CA PRO A 18 3.88 -18.36 14.02
C PRO A 18 3.57 -16.87 14.25
N ARG A 19 2.69 -16.26 13.44
CA ARG A 19 2.20 -14.89 13.66
C ARG A 19 1.20 -14.83 14.82
N CYS A 20 0.26 -15.77 14.88
CA CYS A 20 -0.81 -15.78 15.88
C CYS A 20 -0.33 -16.18 17.29
N ILE A 21 0.73 -16.99 17.41
CA ILE A 21 1.32 -17.33 18.72
C ILE A 21 2.12 -16.17 19.33
N LYS A 22 2.59 -15.24 18.50
CA LYS A 22 3.30 -14.03 18.92
C LYS A 22 2.36 -12.89 19.30
N VAL A 23 1.04 -13.09 19.21
CA VAL A 23 0.06 -12.04 19.51
C VAL A 23 0.27 -11.48 20.91
N GLY A 24 0.43 -10.17 21.00
CA GLY A 24 0.67 -9.48 22.28
C GLY A 24 2.13 -9.51 22.77
N GLN A 25 3.05 -10.13 22.02
CA GLN A 25 4.48 -9.93 22.24
C GLN A 25 4.93 -8.58 21.66
N TYR A 26 6.08 -8.08 22.12
CA TYR A 26 6.56 -6.75 21.72
C TYR A 26 6.66 -6.58 20.19
N ASP A 27 7.22 -7.55 19.48
CA ASP A 27 7.35 -7.50 18.02
C ASP A 27 5.99 -7.40 17.30
N ASP A 28 4.98 -8.15 17.78
CA ASP A 28 3.62 -8.11 17.21
C ASP A 28 2.90 -6.80 17.53
N ILE A 29 3.10 -6.27 18.74
CA ILE A 29 2.59 -4.96 19.17
C ILE A 29 3.22 -3.85 18.32
N GLN A 30 4.55 -3.88 18.14
CA GLN A 30 5.27 -2.93 17.30
C GLN A 30 4.75 -2.97 15.87
N GLU A 31 4.69 -4.17 15.27
CA GLU A 31 4.25 -4.31 13.88
C GLU A 31 2.80 -3.84 13.70
N SER A 32 1.92 -4.21 14.64
CA SER A 32 0.52 -3.76 14.65
C SER A 32 0.40 -2.25 14.84
N ALA A 33 1.22 -1.64 15.69
CA ALA A 33 1.26 -0.19 15.88
C ALA A 33 1.79 0.56 14.64
N THR A 34 2.73 -0.03 13.90
CA THR A 34 3.22 0.52 12.63
C THR A 34 2.18 0.39 11.51
N LEU A 35 1.49 -0.75 11.39
CA LEU A 35 0.56 -1.02 10.30
C LEU A 35 -0.85 -0.44 10.53
N GLU A 36 -1.31 -0.38 11.77
CA GLU A 36 -2.68 0.00 12.13
C GLU A 36 -2.76 1.16 13.13
N GLY A 37 -1.63 1.51 13.76
CA GLY A 37 -1.55 2.58 14.75
C GLY A 37 -1.24 3.96 14.15
N TYR A 38 -1.01 4.91 15.05
CA TYR A 38 -0.79 6.32 14.74
C TYR A 38 0.71 6.63 14.60
N LYS A 39 1.06 7.60 13.75
CA LYS A 39 2.44 8.10 13.65
C LYS A 39 2.78 9.12 14.73
N CYS A 40 4.06 9.20 15.06
CA CYS A 40 4.59 10.26 15.89
C CYS A 40 4.20 11.66 15.36
N LYS A 41 3.95 12.58 16.29
CA LYS A 41 3.65 13.99 15.99
C LYS A 41 4.88 14.75 15.46
N ASN A 42 6.09 14.30 15.81
CA ASN A 42 7.31 14.85 15.24
C ASN A 42 7.51 14.29 13.82
N ASN A 43 7.53 15.18 12.81
CA ASN A 43 7.70 14.79 11.41
C ASN A 43 9.07 14.15 11.10
N GLY A 44 10.10 14.42 11.91
CA GLY A 44 11.41 13.78 11.78
C GLY A 44 11.54 12.44 12.52
N CYS A 45 10.48 11.97 13.17
CA CYS A 45 10.47 10.72 13.93
C CYS A 45 9.60 9.68 13.21
N ASP A 46 10.19 8.52 12.92
CA ASP A 46 9.50 7.37 12.30
C ASP A 46 9.01 6.36 13.35
N GLY A 47 8.92 6.80 14.61
CA GLY A 47 8.49 5.95 15.72
C GLY A 47 6.97 5.70 15.71
N PHE A 48 6.60 4.52 16.21
CA PHE A 48 5.21 4.14 16.44
C PHE A 48 4.70 4.59 17.80
N LEU A 49 3.37 4.69 17.93
CA LEU A 49 2.68 5.18 19.11
C LEU A 49 1.98 4.03 19.86
N LEU A 50 2.22 3.92 21.17
CA LEU A 50 1.46 3.04 22.08
C LEU A 50 0.62 3.87 23.04
N ARG A 51 -0.42 3.29 23.62
CA ARG A 51 -1.28 4.00 24.59
C ARG A 51 -0.48 4.39 25.83
N ASP A 52 -0.77 5.59 26.31
CA ASP A 52 -0.32 6.06 27.62
C ASP A 52 -1.01 5.27 28.76
N SER A 53 -0.35 5.14 29.91
CA SER A 53 -0.88 4.45 31.10
C SER A 53 -2.14 5.12 31.66
N ASP A 54 -2.22 6.45 31.52
CA ASP A 54 -3.38 7.24 31.96
C ASP A 54 -4.52 7.26 30.92
N ASP A 55 -4.36 6.56 29.80
CA ASP A 55 -5.33 6.52 28.68
C ASP A 55 -5.74 7.91 28.16
N LYS A 56 -4.88 8.93 28.35
CA LYS A 56 -5.08 10.31 27.85
C LYS A 56 -4.61 10.49 26.41
N GLY A 57 -3.79 9.59 25.91
CA GLY A 57 -3.14 9.75 24.63
C GLY A 57 -2.30 8.54 24.23
N PHE A 58 -1.32 8.82 23.39
CA PHE A 58 -0.35 7.86 22.92
C PHE A 58 1.06 8.44 23.03
N ILE A 59 2.04 7.60 23.34
CA ILE A 59 3.44 7.97 23.53
C ILE A 59 4.28 7.31 22.46
N CYS A 60 5.17 8.09 21.83
CA CYS A 60 6.09 7.60 20.83
C CYS A 60 7.16 6.73 21.47
N GLN A 61 7.32 5.51 20.98
CA GLN A 61 8.30 4.56 21.50
C GLN A 61 9.74 4.85 21.07
N GLN A 62 9.96 5.86 20.22
CA GLN A 62 11.28 6.27 19.77
C GLN A 62 11.74 7.60 20.38
N CYS A 63 10.87 8.63 20.41
CA CYS A 63 11.25 9.96 20.91
C CYS A 63 10.50 10.41 22.17
N GLY A 64 9.60 9.58 22.73
CA GLY A 64 8.84 9.89 23.94
C GLY A 64 7.75 10.96 23.79
N LEU A 65 7.61 11.57 22.60
CA LEU A 65 6.61 12.62 22.38
C LEU A 65 5.18 12.05 22.49
N SER A 66 4.32 12.77 23.21
CA SER A 66 2.92 12.40 23.39
C SER A 66 2.01 13.01 22.32
N ARG A 67 0.96 12.27 21.98
CA ARG A 67 -0.12 12.70 21.08
C ARG A 67 -1.47 12.46 21.75
N SER A 68 -2.29 13.51 21.85
CA SER A 68 -3.57 13.44 22.58
C SER A 68 -4.65 12.70 21.78
N LYS A 69 -5.61 12.11 22.51
CA LYS A 69 -6.77 11.46 21.90
C LYS A 69 -7.67 12.44 21.17
N GLU A 70 -7.80 13.66 21.67
CA GLU A 70 -8.66 14.70 21.08
C GLU A 70 -8.16 15.10 19.70
N GLU A 71 -6.83 15.25 19.54
CA GLU A 71 -6.20 15.54 18.25
C GLU A 71 -6.47 14.43 17.24
N ILE A 72 -6.27 13.17 17.66
CA ILE A 72 -6.53 11.98 16.85
C ILE A 72 -8.01 11.88 16.46
N LYS A 73 -8.92 12.04 17.42
CA LYS A 73 -10.37 11.98 17.20
C LYS A 73 -10.82 13.04 16.19
N LYS A 74 -10.29 14.25 16.26
CA LYS A 74 -10.61 15.33 15.32
C LYS A 74 -10.27 14.91 13.88
N ILE A 75 -9.02 14.51 13.63
CA ILE A 75 -8.58 14.11 12.28
C ILE A 75 -9.35 12.87 11.81
N ALA A 76 -9.54 11.87 12.67
CA ALA A 76 -10.28 10.66 12.34
C ALA A 76 -11.75 10.94 11.98
N SER A 77 -12.40 11.88 12.67
CA SER A 77 -13.78 12.29 12.37
C SER A 77 -13.90 12.99 11.01
N GLU A 78 -12.90 13.80 10.65
CA GLU A 78 -12.83 14.48 9.35
C GLU A 78 -12.61 13.47 8.22
N ILE A 79 -11.67 12.53 8.40
CA ILE A 79 -11.45 11.41 7.47
C ILE A 79 -12.75 10.63 7.25
N LYS A 80 -13.48 10.31 8.33
CA LYS A 80 -14.74 9.57 8.24
C LYS A 80 -15.79 10.33 7.43
N SER A 81 -16.00 11.61 7.75
CA SER A 81 -16.96 12.48 7.03
C SER A 81 -16.63 12.58 5.54
N LEU A 82 -15.35 12.73 5.18
CA LEU A 82 -14.91 12.75 3.78
C LEU A 82 -15.07 11.38 3.11
N SER A 83 -14.83 10.28 3.83
CA SER A 83 -14.99 8.93 3.28
C SER A 83 -16.44 8.64 2.93
N ASP A 84 -17.37 9.05 3.80
CA ASP A 84 -18.80 8.91 3.55
C ASP A 84 -19.22 9.70 2.31
N LYS A 85 -18.71 10.93 2.14
CA LYS A 85 -18.94 11.74 0.92
C LYS A 85 -18.33 11.11 -0.34
N ALA A 86 -17.10 10.63 -0.27
CA ALA A 86 -16.41 10.02 -1.40
C ALA A 86 -17.18 8.81 -1.94
N LEU A 87 -17.69 7.96 -1.03
CA LEU A 87 -18.52 6.81 -1.40
C LEU A 87 -19.83 7.21 -2.10
N MET A 88 -20.43 8.34 -1.72
CA MET A 88 -21.63 8.87 -2.41
C MET A 88 -21.29 9.41 -3.80
N SER A 89 -20.15 10.09 -3.96
CA SER A 89 -19.67 10.57 -5.27
C SER A 89 -19.33 9.41 -6.21
N GLU A 90 -18.74 8.31 -5.70
CA GLU A 90 -18.50 7.08 -6.47
C GLU A 90 -19.80 6.48 -7.00
N ALA A 91 -20.82 6.35 -6.14
CA ALA A 91 -22.12 5.77 -6.51
C ALA A 91 -22.89 6.62 -7.54
N SER A 92 -22.58 7.92 -7.64
CA SER A 92 -23.22 8.86 -8.57
C SER A 92 -22.39 9.13 -9.83
N HIS A 93 -21.33 8.36 -10.08
CA HIS A 93 -20.42 8.49 -11.23
C HIS A 93 -19.68 9.84 -11.34
N HIS A 94 -19.55 10.59 -10.24
CA HIS A 94 -18.76 11.83 -10.18
C HIS A 94 -17.29 11.52 -9.85
N SER A 95 -16.57 10.88 -10.78
CA SER A 95 -15.21 10.37 -10.56
C SER A 95 -14.21 11.44 -10.10
N GLN A 96 -14.29 12.66 -10.65
CA GLN A 96 -13.37 13.76 -10.30
C GLN A 96 -13.54 14.22 -8.84
N GLU A 97 -14.78 14.33 -8.36
CA GLU A 97 -15.09 14.72 -6.99
C GLU A 97 -14.64 13.64 -6.01
N ALA A 98 -14.90 12.36 -6.32
CA ALA A 98 -14.45 11.23 -5.53
C ALA A 98 -12.91 11.23 -5.39
N ILE A 99 -12.18 11.41 -6.48
CA ILE A 99 -10.70 11.52 -6.46
C ILE A 99 -10.26 12.68 -5.57
N SER A 100 -10.87 13.86 -5.71
CA SER A 100 -10.53 15.03 -4.88
C SER A 100 -10.73 14.77 -3.38
N ALA A 101 -11.82 14.07 -3.03
CA ALA A 101 -12.11 13.68 -1.66
C ALA A 101 -11.06 12.68 -1.14
N TYR A 102 -10.70 11.67 -1.92
CA TYR A 102 -9.67 10.69 -1.54
C TYR A 102 -8.27 11.29 -1.44
N LYS A 103 -7.88 12.24 -2.30
CA LYS A 103 -6.63 13.00 -2.15
C LYS A 103 -6.61 13.79 -0.84
N THR A 104 -7.75 14.35 -0.44
CA THR A 104 -7.88 15.06 0.85
C THR A 104 -7.76 14.09 2.02
N ILE A 105 -8.42 12.92 1.93
CA ILE A 105 -8.31 11.84 2.91
C ILE A 105 -6.87 11.37 3.06
N GLU A 106 -6.16 11.12 1.96
CA GLU A 106 -4.75 10.70 1.94
C GLU A 106 -3.86 11.67 2.70
N ASN A 107 -4.04 12.98 2.46
CA ASN A 107 -3.30 14.04 3.16
C ASN A 107 -3.56 14.05 4.67
N LEU A 108 -4.80 13.81 5.11
CA LEU A 108 -5.13 13.69 6.54
C LEU A 108 -4.54 12.40 7.13
N GLN A 109 -4.63 11.29 6.41
CA GLN A 109 -4.07 10.01 6.80
C GLN A 109 -2.55 10.07 6.96
N ARG A 110 -1.82 10.78 6.09
CA ARG A 110 -0.37 11.00 6.21
C ARG A 110 0.04 11.76 7.49
N LYS A 111 -0.85 12.58 8.04
CA LYS A 111 -0.63 13.31 9.31
C LYS A 111 -0.91 12.43 10.53
N LEU A 112 -1.76 11.42 10.36
CA LEU A 112 -2.32 10.61 11.42
C LEU A 112 -1.63 9.24 11.57
N TYR A 113 -1.34 8.59 10.46
CA TYR A 113 -0.88 7.21 10.39
C TYR A 113 0.57 7.09 9.90
N HIS A 114 1.21 5.97 10.23
CA HIS A 114 2.52 5.64 9.70
C HIS A 114 2.48 5.52 8.18
N HIS A 115 3.62 5.74 7.51
CA HIS A 115 3.70 5.58 6.05
C HIS A 115 3.53 4.11 5.58
N TYR A 116 3.58 3.15 6.50
CA TYR A 116 3.27 1.72 6.29
C TYR A 116 1.82 1.36 6.68
N SER A 117 0.98 2.35 6.97
CA SER A 117 -0.37 2.09 7.42
C SER A 117 -1.22 1.41 6.35
N ILE A 118 -1.93 0.36 6.75
CA ILE A 118 -2.87 -0.36 5.89
C ILE A 118 -4.00 0.56 5.45
N SER A 119 -4.51 1.42 6.33
CA SER A 119 -5.58 2.37 5.99
C SER A 119 -5.13 3.43 4.98
N LEU A 120 -3.88 3.89 5.08
CA LEU A 120 -3.30 4.81 4.09
C LEU A 120 -3.09 4.11 2.74
N MET A 121 -2.55 2.88 2.75
CA MET A 121 -2.39 2.07 1.55
C MET A 121 -3.72 1.85 0.84
N GLN A 122 -4.78 1.45 1.55
CA GLN A 122 -6.11 1.22 0.96
C GLN A 122 -6.68 2.46 0.26
N THR A 123 -6.50 3.66 0.82
CA THR A 123 -6.88 4.91 0.15
C THR A 123 -6.09 5.12 -1.14
N ARG A 124 -4.77 4.84 -1.12
CA ARG A 124 -3.90 4.97 -2.30
C ARG A 124 -4.25 3.95 -3.38
N GLU A 125 -4.67 2.73 -3.01
CA GLU A 125 -5.15 1.74 -3.96
C GLU A 125 -6.46 2.16 -4.64
N LYS A 126 -7.38 2.77 -3.90
CA LYS A 126 -8.59 3.35 -4.49
C LYS A 126 -8.25 4.48 -5.47
N LEU A 127 -7.34 5.37 -5.09
CA LEU A 127 -6.84 6.43 -5.97
C LEU A 127 -6.20 5.85 -7.24
N LEU A 128 -5.28 4.89 -7.09
CA LEU A 128 -4.68 4.17 -8.21
C LEU A 128 -5.76 3.64 -9.17
N LYS A 129 -6.76 2.92 -8.66
CA LYS A 129 -7.82 2.34 -9.48
C LYS A 129 -8.61 3.42 -10.25
N MET A 130 -9.08 4.46 -9.56
CA MET A 130 -9.85 5.53 -10.21
C MET A 130 -9.02 6.30 -11.24
N LEU A 131 -7.74 6.54 -10.97
CA LEU A 131 -6.84 7.23 -11.89
C LEU A 131 -6.53 6.38 -13.13
N MET A 132 -6.40 5.05 -12.97
CA MET A 132 -6.30 4.14 -14.12
C MET A 132 -7.59 4.14 -14.96
N GLU A 133 -8.77 4.21 -14.33
CA GLU A 133 -10.05 4.30 -15.04
C GLU A 133 -10.22 5.63 -15.81
N LEU A 134 -9.61 6.71 -15.34
CA LEU A 134 -9.56 8.01 -16.02
C LEU A 134 -8.35 8.18 -16.94
N GLU A 135 -7.52 7.14 -17.09
CA GLU A 135 -6.30 7.16 -17.90
C GLU A 135 -5.27 8.23 -17.48
N ASP A 136 -5.30 8.69 -16.22
CA ASP A 136 -4.24 9.52 -15.64
C ASP A 136 -3.08 8.63 -15.19
N TRP A 137 -2.30 8.17 -16.18
CA TRP A 137 -1.22 7.21 -15.99
C TRP A 137 -0.10 7.72 -15.08
N ASN A 138 0.18 9.03 -15.11
CA ASN A 138 1.25 9.64 -14.31
C ASN A 138 0.92 9.59 -12.82
N GLU A 139 -0.28 10.04 -12.43
CA GLU A 139 -0.68 9.93 -11.03
C GLU A 139 -0.94 8.48 -10.61
N ALA A 140 -1.47 7.64 -11.49
CA ALA A 140 -1.60 6.21 -11.23
C ALA A 140 -0.23 5.58 -10.88
N LEU A 141 0.81 5.86 -11.68
CA LEU A 141 2.16 5.37 -11.39
C LEU A 141 2.68 5.87 -10.04
N TYR A 142 2.45 7.16 -9.73
CA TYR A 142 2.83 7.74 -8.44
C TYR A 142 2.20 6.97 -7.26
N TYR A 143 0.88 6.74 -7.28
CA TYR A 143 0.22 6.00 -6.21
C TYR A 143 0.61 4.52 -6.19
N CYS A 144 0.84 3.89 -7.35
CA CYS A 144 1.31 2.51 -7.45
C CYS A 144 2.67 2.33 -6.76
N ARG A 145 3.61 3.26 -6.96
CA ARG A 145 4.93 3.23 -6.29
C ARG A 145 4.81 3.39 -4.77
N LEU A 146 3.88 4.21 -4.30
CA LEU A 146 3.68 4.46 -2.87
C LEU A 146 3.12 3.27 -2.08
N THR A 147 2.48 2.30 -2.74
CA THR A 147 1.92 1.12 -2.05
C THR A 147 2.91 -0.03 -1.96
N ILE A 148 3.89 -0.13 -2.87
CA ILE A 148 4.88 -1.22 -2.91
C ILE A 148 5.61 -1.43 -1.56
N PRO A 149 6.15 -0.40 -0.89
CA PRO A 149 6.83 -0.59 0.40
C PRO A 149 5.91 -1.17 1.48
N VAL A 150 4.62 -0.86 1.43
CA VAL A 150 3.63 -1.40 2.37
C VAL A 150 3.35 -2.87 2.06
N TYR A 151 3.22 -3.22 0.78
CA TYR A 151 3.07 -4.61 0.33
C TYR A 151 4.28 -5.47 0.73
N GLN A 152 5.50 -4.96 0.56
CA GLN A 152 6.74 -5.64 0.95
C GLN A 152 6.81 -5.90 2.46
N ARG A 153 6.29 -4.99 3.28
CA ARG A 153 6.25 -5.15 4.74
C ARG A 153 5.13 -6.09 5.19
N LEU A 154 3.95 -5.97 4.60
CA LEU A 154 2.74 -6.67 5.03
C LEU A 154 2.76 -8.17 4.68
N TYR A 155 3.33 -8.50 3.53
CA TYR A 155 3.30 -9.84 2.97
C TYR A 155 4.69 -10.47 2.86
N PRO A 156 4.79 -11.81 2.93
CA PRO A 156 6.02 -12.50 2.54
C PRO A 156 6.44 -12.12 1.12
N GLY A 157 7.75 -12.12 0.83
CA GLY A 157 8.28 -11.69 -0.47
C GLY A 157 7.75 -12.46 -1.68
N PHE A 158 7.24 -13.69 -1.49
CA PHE A 158 6.64 -14.51 -2.55
C PHE A 158 5.11 -14.35 -2.68
N HIS A 159 4.50 -13.39 -2.00
CA HIS A 159 3.05 -13.25 -1.99
C HIS A 159 2.52 -12.71 -3.33
N PRO A 160 1.49 -13.32 -3.93
CA PRO A 160 0.96 -12.92 -5.24
C PRO A 160 0.61 -11.44 -5.36
N LEU A 161 0.01 -10.84 -4.33
CA LEU A 161 -0.38 -9.43 -4.37
C LEU A 161 0.82 -8.49 -4.52
N LEU A 162 1.98 -8.82 -3.92
CA LEU A 162 3.20 -8.05 -4.13
C LEU A 162 3.68 -8.17 -5.58
N GLY A 163 3.65 -9.38 -6.14
CA GLY A 163 3.99 -9.63 -7.54
C GLY A 163 3.05 -8.92 -8.53
N LEU A 164 1.74 -8.91 -8.25
CA LEU A 164 0.75 -8.17 -9.04
C LEU A 164 0.94 -6.65 -8.94
N GLN A 165 1.34 -6.16 -7.77
CA GLN A 165 1.66 -4.73 -7.60
C GLN A 165 2.89 -4.34 -8.43
N TYR A 166 3.94 -5.16 -8.42
CA TYR A 166 5.10 -4.97 -9.30
C TYR A 166 4.72 -5.04 -10.78
N TYR A 167 3.88 -5.99 -11.18
CA TYR A 167 3.41 -6.10 -12.57
C TYR A 167 2.65 -4.84 -13.00
N THR A 168 1.75 -4.34 -12.14
CA THR A 168 1.00 -3.10 -12.37
C THR A 168 1.93 -1.90 -12.50
N CYS A 169 2.91 -1.77 -11.61
CA CYS A 169 3.92 -0.71 -11.67
C CYS A 169 4.73 -0.78 -12.96
N GLY A 170 5.26 -1.95 -13.30
CA GLY A 170 6.08 -2.14 -14.50
C GLY A 170 5.33 -1.82 -15.80
N LYS A 171 4.03 -2.16 -15.88
CA LYS A 171 3.19 -1.77 -17.02
C LYS A 171 3.00 -0.25 -17.13
N LEU A 172 2.76 0.43 -16.02
CA LEU A 172 2.60 1.89 -15.99
C LEU A 172 3.92 2.60 -16.34
N GLU A 173 5.04 2.13 -15.80
CA GLU A 173 6.38 2.63 -16.12
C GLU A 173 6.67 2.49 -17.62
N TRP A 174 6.38 1.32 -18.18
CA TRP A 174 6.64 1.07 -19.58
C TRP A 174 5.76 1.93 -20.49
N LEU A 175 4.46 2.04 -20.17
CA LEU A 175 3.51 2.90 -20.88
C LEU A 175 3.97 4.37 -20.93
N LEU A 176 4.60 4.84 -19.85
CA LEU A 176 5.12 6.21 -19.73
C LEU A 176 6.54 6.38 -20.29
N GLY A 177 7.12 5.34 -20.91
CA GLY A 177 8.46 5.38 -21.51
C GLY A 177 9.62 5.24 -20.51
N ASP A 178 9.33 4.99 -19.23
CA ASP A 178 10.31 4.72 -18.16
C ASP A 178 10.77 3.25 -18.22
N THR A 179 11.37 2.88 -19.36
CA THR A 179 11.67 1.49 -19.73
C THR A 179 12.62 0.82 -18.76
N GLU A 180 13.62 1.54 -18.23
CA GLU A 180 14.57 0.95 -17.28
C GLU A 180 13.89 0.51 -15.98
N ASN A 181 13.01 1.35 -15.42
CA ASN A 181 12.27 0.98 -14.23
C ASN A 181 11.22 -0.09 -14.53
N ALA A 182 10.59 -0.03 -15.71
CA ALA A 182 9.69 -1.09 -16.16
C ALA A 182 10.37 -2.47 -16.17
N VAL A 183 11.59 -2.58 -16.70
CA VAL A 183 12.34 -3.84 -16.69
C VAL A 183 12.59 -4.33 -15.26
N LYS A 184 12.95 -3.44 -14.33
CA LYS A 184 13.16 -3.79 -12.91
C LYS A 184 11.86 -4.29 -12.26
N SER A 185 10.77 -3.54 -12.42
CA SER A 185 9.47 -3.88 -11.85
C SER A 185 8.89 -5.16 -12.44
N LEU A 186 8.94 -5.35 -13.76
CA LEU A 186 8.48 -6.58 -14.42
C LEU A 186 9.35 -7.79 -14.04
N THR A 187 10.65 -7.61 -13.85
CA THR A 187 11.53 -8.68 -13.33
C THR A 187 11.11 -9.09 -11.92
N ASN A 188 10.90 -8.13 -11.01
CA ASN A 188 10.40 -8.41 -9.67
C ASN A 188 9.03 -9.11 -9.71
N ALA A 189 8.14 -8.71 -10.63
CA ALA A 189 6.85 -9.37 -10.83
C ALA A 189 7.01 -10.84 -11.24
N VAL A 190 7.88 -11.13 -12.22
CA VAL A 190 8.18 -12.50 -12.67
C VAL A 190 8.75 -13.34 -11.54
N ASP A 191 9.72 -12.80 -10.78
CA ASP A 191 10.38 -13.52 -9.70
C ASP A 191 9.40 -13.96 -8.60
N VAL A 192 8.40 -13.12 -8.30
CA VAL A 192 7.35 -13.44 -7.31
C VAL A 192 6.27 -14.35 -7.91
N LEU A 193 5.73 -13.99 -9.07
CA LEU A 193 4.54 -14.65 -9.62
C LEU A 193 4.85 -16.03 -10.18
N ARG A 194 6.07 -16.29 -10.66
CA ARG A 194 6.46 -17.64 -11.11
C ARG A 194 6.38 -18.68 -9.99
N LEU A 195 6.60 -18.28 -8.74
CA LEU A 195 6.55 -19.18 -7.58
C LEU A 195 5.12 -19.64 -7.28
N THR A 196 4.13 -18.81 -7.60
CA THR A 196 2.72 -19.04 -7.24
C THR A 196 1.87 -19.48 -8.43
N HIS A 197 2.25 -19.09 -9.64
CA HIS A 197 1.50 -19.35 -10.88
C HIS A 197 2.27 -20.22 -11.89
N GLY A 198 3.51 -20.63 -11.59
CA GLY A 198 4.40 -21.32 -12.54
C GLY A 198 4.81 -20.41 -13.70
N THR A 199 5.24 -20.99 -14.82
CA THR A 199 5.72 -20.23 -16.00
C THR A 199 4.85 -20.43 -17.25
N ASN A 200 3.96 -21.43 -17.24
CA ASN A 200 3.27 -21.89 -18.45
C ASN A 200 1.83 -21.37 -18.60
N THR A 201 1.29 -20.68 -17.60
CA THR A 201 -0.05 -20.09 -17.67
C THR A 201 -0.08 -18.96 -18.69
N SER A 202 -1.25 -18.69 -19.28
CA SER A 202 -1.43 -17.60 -20.26
C SER A 202 -0.96 -16.26 -19.69
N PHE A 203 -1.35 -15.97 -18.45
CA PHE A 203 -0.92 -14.78 -17.73
C PHE A 203 0.61 -14.66 -17.60
N MET A 204 1.29 -15.74 -17.21
CA MET A 204 2.75 -15.70 -17.03
C MET A 204 3.49 -15.59 -18.37
N LYS A 205 2.97 -16.19 -19.45
CA LYS A 205 3.53 -16.02 -20.79
C LYS A 205 3.41 -14.57 -21.28
N ASP A 206 2.27 -13.91 -21.04
CA ASP A 206 2.11 -12.48 -21.35
C ASP A 206 3.09 -11.62 -20.54
N LEU A 207 3.22 -11.86 -19.23
CA LEU A 207 4.17 -11.13 -18.39
C LEU A 207 5.63 -11.32 -18.86
N LEU A 208 6.03 -12.55 -19.18
CA LEU A 208 7.37 -12.84 -19.71
C LEU A 208 7.62 -12.14 -21.05
N LEU A 209 6.64 -12.18 -21.97
CA LEU A 209 6.73 -11.48 -23.25
C LEU A 209 6.93 -9.97 -23.05
N LYS A 210 6.14 -9.34 -22.17
CA LYS A 210 6.29 -7.90 -21.87
C LYS A 210 7.65 -7.56 -21.29
N LEU A 211 8.20 -8.42 -20.44
CA LEU A 211 9.53 -8.22 -19.89
C LEU A 211 10.60 -8.30 -20.98
N ASP A 212 10.48 -9.25 -21.92
CA ASP A 212 11.42 -9.38 -23.03
C ASP A 212 11.33 -8.20 -24.01
N GLU A 213 10.11 -7.72 -24.31
CA GLU A 213 9.89 -6.51 -25.12
C GLU A 213 10.50 -5.27 -24.46
N ALA A 214 10.26 -5.06 -23.16
CA ALA A 214 10.84 -3.93 -22.41
C ALA A 214 12.38 -4.01 -22.36
N ARG A 215 12.97 -5.20 -22.26
CA ARG A 215 14.43 -5.40 -22.31
C ARG A 215 15.01 -5.08 -23.68
N ALA A 216 14.32 -5.48 -24.75
CA ALA A 216 14.73 -5.17 -26.12
C ALA A 216 14.72 -3.65 -26.35
N GLU A 217 13.67 -2.95 -25.92
CA GLU A 217 13.59 -1.49 -26.00
C GLU A 217 14.69 -0.80 -25.19
N ALA A 218 14.94 -1.25 -23.95
CA ALA A 218 16.01 -0.69 -23.12
C ALA A 218 17.39 -0.86 -23.78
N SER A 219 17.65 -2.03 -24.37
CA SER A 219 18.91 -2.31 -25.06
C SER A 219 19.09 -1.41 -26.29
N TYR A 220 18.02 -1.22 -27.06
CA TYR A 220 18.01 -0.32 -28.22
C TYR A 220 18.30 1.14 -27.83
N LYS A 221 17.65 1.63 -26.76
CA LYS A 221 17.87 2.99 -26.25
C LYS A 221 19.32 3.23 -25.85
N LEU A 222 19.96 2.26 -25.18
CA LEU A 222 21.38 2.33 -24.82
C LEU A 222 22.27 2.42 -26.06
N SER A 223 22.07 1.53 -27.05
CA SER A 223 22.87 1.57 -28.29
C SER A 223 22.71 2.87 -29.08
N SER A 224 21.55 3.51 -29.04
CA SER A 224 21.30 4.78 -29.74
C SER A 224 21.86 6.02 -29.04
N GLN A 225 22.28 5.91 -27.78
CA GLN A 225 22.90 7.00 -27.02
C GLN A 225 24.42 7.02 -27.14
N ASP A 226 25.02 5.91 -27.58
CA ASP A 226 26.45 5.74 -27.79
C ASP A 226 26.88 6.13 -29.23
N GLU A 227 25.94 6.53 -30.10
CA GLU A 227 26.15 7.08 -31.45
C GLU A 227 26.03 8.62 -31.47
#